data_AF-A0A317Z3S6-F1
#
_entry.id   AF-A0A317Z3S6-F1
#
_cell.length_a   1.000
_cell.length_b   1.000
_cell.length_c   1.000
_cell.angle_alpha   90.00
_cell.angle_beta   90.00
_cell.angle_gamma   90.00
#
_symmetry.space_group_name_H-M   'P 1'
#
loop_
_entity.id
_entity.type
_entity.pdbx_description
1 polymer ?
#
loop_
_entity_poly.entity_id
_entity_poly.type
_entity_poly.pdbx_seq_one_letter_code
_entity_poly.pdbx_strand_id
1 'polypeptide(L)' 'VIQSDDDAIMMVNIPEMAISSTEIRQRRSQQQTIHMWVPLNVEHYILKEGLYGSNICD' A
#
# COMPACT_ATOMS: atom_id res chain seq x y z
N VAL A 1 3.57 23.87 22.75
CA VAL A 1 4.28 23.82 21.45
C VAL A 1 5.47 22.91 21.67
N ILE A 2 5.44 21.69 21.15
CA ILE A 2 6.55 20.75 21.34
C ILE A 2 7.54 21.04 20.21
N GLN A 3 8.57 21.84 20.52
CA GLN A 3 9.76 21.96 19.69
C GLN A 3 10.77 20.97 20.25
N SER A 4 10.88 19.81 19.61
CA SER A 4 11.99 18.88 19.80
C SER A 4 12.97 19.13 18.67
N ASP A 5 13.97 19.97 18.90
CA ASP A 5 15.20 19.99 18.10
C ASP A 5 15.99 18.72 18.44
N ASP A 6 15.53 17.60 17.90
CA ASP A 6 16.28 16.35 17.87
C ASP A 6 16.94 16.30 16.49
N ASP A 7 18.19 16.77 16.38
CA ASP A 7 19.00 16.76 15.15
C ASP A 7 19.15 15.34 14.54
N ALA A 8 18.68 14.30 15.25
CA ALA A 8 18.59 12.94 14.77
C ALA A 8 17.47 12.70 13.74
N ILE A 9 16.50 13.62 13.60
CA ILE A 9 15.33 13.44 12.71
C ILE A 9 15.29 14.53 11.64
N MET A 10 15.52 14.13 10.39
CA MET A 10 15.34 14.99 9.22
C MET A 10 13.94 14.79 8.61
N MET A 11 13.09 15.80 8.74
CA MET A 11 11.76 15.81 8.11
C MET A 11 11.89 16.11 6.61
N VAL A 12 11.32 15.26 5.77
CA VAL A 12 11.28 15.46 4.31
C VAL A 12 9.86 15.77 3.89
N ASN A 13 9.65 16.94 3.30
CA ASN A 13 8.36 17.35 2.78
C ASN A 13 8.10 16.65 1.44
N ILE A 14 7.12 15.76 1.41
CA ILE A 14 6.60 15.12 0.20
C ILE A 14 5.09 15.43 0.06
N PRO A 15 4.56 15.50 -1.17
CA PRO A 15 3.11 15.55 -1.37
C PRO A 15 2.42 14.37 -0.69
N GLU A 16 1.22 14.60 -0.17
CA GLU A 16 0.42 13.55 0.44
C GLU A 16 0.09 12.45 -0.59
N MET A 17 0.32 11.19 -0.20
CA MET A 17 -0.12 10.03 -0.97
C MET A 17 -1.35 9.42 -0.30
N ALA A 18 -2.47 9.41 -1.01
CA ALA A 18 -3.71 8.80 -0.54
C ALA A 18 -3.73 7.26 -0.65
N ILE A 19 -2.64 6.64 -1.11
CA ILE A 19 -2.56 5.19 -1.34
C ILE A 19 -1.90 4.50 -0.14
N SER A 20 -2.51 3.42 0.35
CA SER A 20 -1.94 2.58 1.42
C SER A 20 -1.98 1.11 1.07
N SER A 21 -1.04 0.33 1.63
CA SER A 21 -1.02 -1.13 1.44
C SER A 21 -2.28 -1.82 1.99
N THR A 22 -2.87 -1.27 3.07
CA THR A 22 -4.13 -1.79 3.63
C THR A 22 -5.25 -1.72 2.62
N GLU A 23 -5.37 -0.60 1.92
CA GLU A 23 -6.41 -0.42 0.90
C GLU A 23 -6.17 -1.31 -0.33
N ILE A 24 -4.92 -1.47 -0.76
CA ILE A 24 -4.56 -2.37 -1.87
C ILE A 24 -4.96 -3.82 -1.55
N ARG A 25 -4.66 -4.31 -0.34
CA ARG A 25 -5.04 -5.67 0.10
C ARG A 25 -6.56 -5.84 0.15
N GLN A 26 -7.28 -4.86 0.68
CA GLN A 26 -8.75 -4.90 0.75
C GLN A 26 -9.40 -4.90 -0.64
N ARG A 27 -8.90 -4.07 -1.57
CA ARG A 27 -9.36 -4.10 -2.97
C ARG A 27 -9.15 -5.46 -3.60
N ARG A 28 -7.96 -6.05 -3.42
CA ARG A 28 -7.65 -7.39 -3.92
C ARG A 28 -8.56 -8.47 -3.34
N SER A 29 -8.84 -8.44 -2.04
CA SER A 29 -9.74 -9.42 -1.41
C SER A 29 -11.18 -9.29 -1.91
N GLN A 30 -11.58 -8.11 -2.36
CA GLN A 30 -12.89 -7.80 -2.96
C GLN A 30 -12.91 -7.95 -4.50
N GLN A 31 -11.84 -8.50 -5.10
CA GLN A 31 -11.70 -8.63 -6.56
C GLN A 31 -11.76 -7.30 -7.33
N GLN A 32 -11.45 -6.18 -6.67
CA GLN A 32 -11.34 -4.87 -7.31
C GLN A 32 -9.97 -4.70 -7.96
N THR A 33 -9.92 -3.87 -9.01
CA THR A 33 -8.66 -3.54 -9.68
C THR A 33 -7.74 -2.73 -8.77
N ILE A 34 -6.44 -3.01 -8.86
CA ILE A 34 -5.36 -2.23 -8.23
C ILE A 34 -4.41 -1.64 -9.28
N HIS A 35 -4.86 -1.59 -10.54
CA HIS A 35 -4.07 -1.07 -11.64
C HIS A 35 -3.66 0.38 -11.38
N MET A 36 -2.37 0.69 -11.55
CA MET A 36 -1.74 1.99 -11.21
C MET A 36 -1.64 2.32 -9.72
N TRP A 37 -2.14 1.47 -8.81
CA TRP A 37 -1.92 1.63 -7.36
C TRP A 37 -0.56 1.10 -6.92
N VAL A 38 -0.02 0.16 -7.70
CA VAL A 38 1.30 -0.42 -7.54
C VAL A 38 1.97 -0.49 -8.92
N PRO A 39 3.31 -0.56 -8.98
CA PRO A 39 4.01 -0.85 -10.21
C PRO A 39 3.49 -2.12 -10.90
N LEU A 40 3.44 -2.11 -12.24
CA LEU A 40 2.84 -3.19 -13.05
C LEU A 40 3.43 -4.58 -12.75
N ASN A 41 4.74 -4.66 -12.51
CA ASN A 41 5.41 -5.92 -12.15
C ASN A 41 4.92 -6.47 -10.79
N VAL A 42 4.60 -5.60 -9.83
CA VAL A 42 4.03 -5.98 -8.53
C VAL A 42 2.58 -6.43 -8.70
N GLU A 43 1.80 -5.71 -9.50
CA GLU A 43 0.42 -6.12 -9.85
C GLU A 43 0.40 -7.53 -10.46
N HIS A 44 1.25 -7.78 -11.46
CA HIS A 44 1.39 -9.10 -12.08
C HIS A 44 1.82 -10.18 -11.08
N TYR A 45 2.74 -9.87 -10.18
CA TYR A 45 3.18 -10.81 -9.14
C TYR A 45 2.04 -11.16 -8.17
N ILE A 46 1.31 -10.16 -7.68
CA ILE A 46 0.14 -10.35 -6.81
C ILE A 46 -0.92 -11.22 -7.48
N LEU A 47 -1.16 -11.01 -8.78
CA LEU A 47 -2.10 -11.81 -9.56
C LEU A 47 -1.61 -13.25 -9.74
N LYS A 48 -0.35 -13.43 -10.15
CA LYS A 48 0.25 -14.74 -10.43
C LYS A 48 0.30 -15.63 -9.20
N GLU A 49 0.70 -15.08 -8.06
CA GLU A 49 0.87 -15.83 -6.81
C GLU A 49 -0.41 -15.90 -5.98
N GLY A 50 -1.51 -15.30 -6.45
CA GLY A 50 -2.80 -15.32 -5.75
C GLY A 50 -2.81 -14.56 -4.42
N LEU A 51 -1.92 -13.58 -4.25
CA LEU A 51 -1.79 -12.84 -2.99
C LEU A 51 -3.02 -11.98 -2.70
N TYR A 52 -3.40 -11.94 -1.43
CA TYR A 52 -4.50 -11.13 -0.91
C TYR A 52 -5.87 -11.49 -1.51
N GLY A 53 -6.00 -12.65 -2.14
CA GLY A 53 -7.28 -13.19 -2.61
C GLY A 53 -8.17 -13.68 -1.47
N SER A 54 -9.45 -13.89 -1.78
CA SER A 54 -10.54 -14.25 -0.85
C SER A 54 -10.43 -15.64 -0.20
N ASN A 55 -9.24 -16.26 -0.17
CA ASN A 55 -9.03 -17.59 0.40
C ASN A 55 -8.61 -17.52 1.87
N ILE A 56 -9.42 -16.86 2.70
CA ILE A 56 -9.60 -17.30 4.08
C ILE A 56 -10.96 -18.00 4.07
N CYS A 57 -10.90 -19.32 4.15
CA CYS A 57 -12.04 -20.21 4.17
C CYS A 57 -13.09 -19.80 5.21
N ASP A 58 -14.34 -20.13 4.87
CA ASP A 58 -15.35 -20.65 5.79
C ASP A 58 -14.77 -21.56 6.90
#